data_AF-A0A968ZIA4-F1
#
_entry.id   AF-A0A968ZIA4-F1
#
_cell.length_a   1.000
_cell.length_b   1.000
_cell.length_c   1.000
_cell.angle_alpha   90.00
_cell.angle_beta   90.00
_cell.angle_gamma   90.00
#
_symmetry.space_group_name_H-M   'P 1'
#
loop_
_entity.id
_entity.type
_entity.pdbx_description
1 polymer ?
#
loop_
_entity_poly.entity_id
_entity_poly.type
_entity_poly.pdbx_seq_one_letter_code
_entity_poly.pdbx_strand_id
1 'polypeptide(L)'
;MVDISCRDRIFTNIEAIVFDKDGTLADVESYLKSLGQKRSRLVDAQAPGVQEPLLLAFGIEETGLNSQGLLAVGSRHDNQIAAAAYVAETGRHWLEA
;
A
#
# COMPACT_ATOMS: atom_id res chain seq x y z
N MET A 1 -21.53 22.02 -14.38
CA MET A 1 -21.45 21.61 -12.97
C MET A 1 -22.39 20.46 -12.76
N VAL A 2 -22.01 19.52 -11.90
CA VAL A 2 -22.77 18.30 -11.61
C VAL A 2 -22.92 18.13 -10.11
N ASP A 3 -23.96 17.40 -9.70
CA ASP A 3 -24.12 16.95 -8.32
C ASP A 3 -23.51 15.55 -8.18
N ILE A 4 -22.78 15.33 -7.09
CA ILE A 4 -22.15 14.04 -6.78
C ILE A 4 -22.83 13.45 -5.55
N SER A 5 -23.36 12.24 -5.71
CA SER A 5 -23.90 11.46 -4.59
C SER A 5 -22.85 10.46 -4.11
N CYS A 6 -22.45 10.60 -2.84
CA CYS A 6 -21.58 9.67 -2.13
C CYS A 6 -22.35 9.08 -0.95
N ARG A 7 -22.95 7.90 -1.14
CA ARG A 7 -23.86 7.26 -0.17
C ARG A 7 -24.99 8.21 0.24
N ASP A 8 -25.04 8.63 1.50
CA ASP A 8 -26.03 9.50 2.11
C ASP A 8 -25.70 11.00 2.01
N ARG A 9 -24.60 11.37 1.34
CA ARG A 9 -24.19 12.76 1.13
C ARG A 9 -24.29 13.19 -0.33
N ILE A 10 -24.76 14.42 -0.54
CA ILE A 10 -24.83 15.07 -1.85
C ILE A 10 -23.90 16.29 -1.82
N PHE A 11 -22.96 16.33 -2.74
CA PHE A 11 -22.10 17.48 -3.00
C PHE A 11 -22.61 18.19 -4.24
N THR A 12 -23.03 19.45 -4.10
CA THR A 12 -23.58 20.24 -5.20
C THR A 12 -22.52 21.14 -5.80
N ASN A 13 -22.78 21.61 -7.03
CA ASN A 13 -21.97 22.65 -7.67
C ASN A 13 -20.49 22.25 -7.85
N ILE A 14 -20.21 20.97 -8.12
CA ILE A 14 -18.85 20.49 -8.35
C ILE A 14 -18.43 20.80 -9.80
N GLU A 15 -17.28 21.45 -9.95
CA GLU A 15 -16.67 21.80 -11.24
C GLU A 15 -15.72 20.72 -11.77
N ALA A 16 -15.01 20.02 -10.87
CA ALA A 16 -14.07 18.96 -11.23
C ALA A 16 -13.98 17.90 -10.13
N ILE A 17 -13.69 16.66 -10.53
CA ILE A 17 -13.40 15.52 -9.65
C ILE A 17 -11.97 15.08 -9.93
N VAL A 18 -11.13 15.04 -8.89
CA VAL A 18 -9.78 14.50 -8.99
C VAL A 18 -9.80 13.12 -8.32
N PHE A 19 -9.42 12.10 -9.08
CA PHE A 19 -9.29 10.75 -8.55
C PHE A 19 -7.83 10.49 -8.17
N ASP A 20 -7.62 9.79 -7.05
CA ASP A 20 -6.31 9.28 -6.66
C ASP A 20 -5.84 8.13 -7.58
N LYS A 21 -4.53 7.86 -7.58
CA LYS A 21 -3.71 6.88 -8.32
C LYS A 21 -4.42 5.88 -9.25
N ASP A 22 -5.36 5.10 -8.75
CA ASP A 22 -6.02 4.02 -9.50
C ASP A 22 -7.40 4.43 -10.07
N GLY A 23 -7.72 5.73 -10.11
CA GLY A 23 -8.98 6.26 -10.65
C GLY A 23 -10.22 5.89 -9.83
N THR A 24 -10.04 5.39 -8.61
CA THR A 24 -11.09 4.72 -7.84
C THR A 24 -11.23 5.32 -6.44
N LEU A 25 -12.45 5.75 -6.09
CA LEU A 25 -12.85 6.03 -4.71
C LEU A 25 -13.25 4.71 -4.05
N ALA A 26 -12.30 4.05 -3.39
CA ALA A 26 -12.56 2.82 -2.64
C ALA A 26 -11.98 2.93 -1.22
N ASP A 27 -12.80 2.57 -0.23
CA ASP A 27 -12.35 2.35 1.14
C ASP A 27 -11.70 0.97 1.21
N VAL A 28 -10.37 0.94 1.03
CA VAL A 28 -9.57 -0.29 0.94
C VAL A 28 -8.51 -0.38 2.05
N GLU A 29 -8.53 0.50 3.04
CA GLU A 29 -7.49 0.57 4.07
C GLU A 29 -7.33 -0.77 4.80
N SER A 30 -8.45 -1.36 5.27
CA SER A 30 -8.45 -2.66 5.96
C SER A 30 -7.88 -3.79 5.09
N TYR A 31 -8.18 -3.76 3.79
CA TYR A 31 -7.64 -4.70 2.81
C TYR A 31 -6.13 -4.52 2.64
N LEU A 32 -5.67 -3.27 2.46
CA LEU A 32 -4.26 -2.95 2.29
C LEU A 32 -3.45 -3.31 3.54
N LYS A 33 -3.97 -3.05 4.75
CA LYS A 33 -3.34 -3.49 6.01
C LYS A 33 -3.15 -5.02 6.05
N SER A 34 -4.23 -5.75 5.78
CA SER A 34 -4.20 -7.22 5.75
C SER A 34 -3.23 -7.76 4.69
N LEU A 35 -3.21 -7.13 3.52
CA LEU A 35 -2.33 -7.47 2.41
C LEU A 35 -0.85 -7.23 2.76
N GLY A 36 -0.53 -6.06 3.33
CA GLY A 36 0.82 -5.69 3.75
C GLY A 36 1.37 -6.64 4.81
N GLN A 37 0.58 -6.90 5.87
CA GLN A 37 0.94 -7.85 6.93
C GLN A 37 1.17 -9.27 6.41
N LYS A 38 0.31 -9.74 5.49
CA LYS A 38 0.47 -11.07 4.90
C LYS A 38 1.71 -11.14 4.01
N ARG A 39 1.96 -10.12 3.20
CA ARG A 39 3.14 -10.06 2.31
C ARG A 39 4.43 -9.99 3.10
N SER A 40 4.55 -9.11 4.09
CA SER A 40 5.76 -8.97 4.90
C SER A 40 6.11 -10.28 5.60
N ARG A 41 5.11 -10.94 6.22
CA ARG A 41 5.28 -12.26 6.84
C ARG A 41 5.73 -13.35 5.86
N LEU A 42 5.16 -13.37 4.65
CA LEU A 42 5.51 -14.39 3.64
C LEU A 42 6.91 -14.18 3.07
N VAL A 43 7.34 -12.93 2.88
CA VAL A 43 8.70 -12.62 2.44
C VAL A 43 9.70 -12.95 3.56
N ASP A 44 9.39 -12.62 4.81
CA ASP A 44 10.24 -12.92 5.95
C ASP A 44 10.46 -14.42 6.17
N ALA A 45 9.44 -15.25 5.93
CA ALA A 45 9.57 -16.70 5.95
C ALA A 45 10.62 -17.22 4.94
N GLN A 46 10.91 -16.49 3.87
CA GLN A 46 11.92 -16.84 2.87
C GLN A 46 13.26 -16.11 3.11
N ALA A 47 13.21 -14.87 3.60
CA ALA A 47 14.35 -14.02 3.91
C ALA A 47 14.18 -13.42 5.33
N PRO A 48 14.61 -14.14 6.39
CA PRO A 48 14.36 -13.71 7.76
C PRO A 48 14.98 -12.34 8.10
N GLY A 49 14.24 -11.51 8.84
CA GLY A 49 14.66 -10.20 9.31
C GLY A 49 14.16 -9.02 8.47
N VAL A 50 13.27 -9.27 7.50
CA VAL A 50 12.73 -8.24 6.59
C VAL A 50 11.30 -7.83 6.93
N GLN A 51 10.62 -8.53 7.84
CA GLN A 51 9.22 -8.24 8.16
C GLN A 51 9.00 -6.80 8.64
N GLU A 52 9.67 -6.36 9.71
CA GLU A 52 9.51 -5.03 10.28
C GLU A 52 9.90 -3.90 9.29
N PRO A 53 11.05 -3.97 8.60
CA PRO A 53 11.39 -2.99 7.56
C PRO A 53 10.34 -2.91 6.44
N LEU A 54 9.80 -4.06 6.00
CA LEU A 54 8.75 -4.09 4.99
C LEU A 54 7.45 -3.47 5.48
N LEU A 55 7.04 -3.74 6.72
CA LEU A 55 5.84 -3.13 7.30
C LEU A 55 5.97 -1.61 7.33
N LEU A 56 7.15 -1.10 7.72
CA LEU A 56 7.44 0.33 7.72
C LEU A 56 7.37 0.93 6.31
N ALA A 57 8.04 0.30 5.33
CA ALA A 57 8.04 0.76 3.94
C ALA A 57 6.64 0.76 3.31
N PHE A 58 5.84 -0.27 3.60
CA PHE A 58 4.45 -0.36 3.19
C PHE A 58 3.55 0.68 3.87
N GLY A 59 4.01 1.34 4.93
CA GLY A 59 3.25 2.30 5.72
C GLY A 59 2.25 1.64 6.67
N ILE A 60 2.49 0.40 7.08
CA ILE A 60 1.62 -0.28 8.04
C ILE A 60 1.93 0.24 9.45
N GLU A 61 0.93 0.86 10.07
CA GLU A 61 1.00 1.32 11.46
C GLU A 61 0.04 0.50 12.34
N GLU A 62 0.23 0.54 13.66
CA GLU A 62 -0.65 -0.18 14.60
C GLU A 62 -2.12 0.20 14.37
N THR A 63 -2.39 1.50 14.29
CA THR A 63 -3.75 2.05 14.23
C THR A 63 -4.28 2.25 12.82
N GLY A 64 -3.43 2.26 11.78
CA GLY A 64 -3.89 2.58 10.43
C GLY A 64 -2.91 2.23 9.31
N LEU A 65 -3.18 2.78 8.14
CA LEU A 65 -2.26 2.85 7.01
C LEU A 65 -1.75 4.29 6.86
N ASN A 66 -0.44 4.47 6.83
CA ASN A 66 0.16 5.76 6.52
C ASN A 66 -0.17 6.16 5.07
N SER A 67 -0.76 7.33 4.88
CA SER A 67 -1.16 7.83 3.55
C SER A 67 0.01 8.12 2.61
N GLN A 68 1.25 8.15 3.11
CA GLN A 68 2.46 8.30 2.31
C GLN A 68 3.22 6.96 2.12
N GLY A 69 2.72 5.87 2.68
CA GLY A 69 3.32 4.54 2.57
C GLY A 69 3.17 3.92 1.19
N LEU A 70 4.05 2.97 0.84
CA LEU A 70 4.08 2.34 -0.49
C LEU A 70 2.76 1.63 -0.87
N LEU A 71 1.98 1.14 0.09
CA LEU A 71 0.66 0.55 -0.23
C LEU A 71 -0.42 1.60 -0.52
N ALA A 72 -0.28 2.81 0.03
CA ALA A 72 -1.20 3.91 -0.22
C ALA A 72 -0.90 4.61 -1.55
N VAL A 73 0.38 4.93 -1.80
CA VAL A 73 0.77 5.76 -2.97
C VAL A 73 1.57 5.01 -4.04
N GLY A 74 2.14 3.86 -3.73
CA GLY A 74 3.00 3.11 -4.64
C GLY A 74 2.22 2.15 -5.53
N SER A 75 2.72 1.91 -6.74
CA SER A 75 2.21 0.84 -7.60
C SER A 75 2.58 -0.53 -7.03
N ARG A 76 1.94 -1.58 -7.56
CA ARG A 76 2.34 -2.97 -7.25
C ARG A 76 3.83 -3.19 -7.58
N HIS A 77 4.32 -2.59 -8.66
CA HIS A 77 5.71 -2.73 -9.08
C HIS A 77 6.67 -2.06 -8.09
N ASP A 78 6.34 -0.86 -7.60
CA ASP A 78 7.15 -0.15 -6.59
C ASP A 78 7.25 -0.96 -5.30
N ASN A 79 6.14 -1.59 -4.89
CA ASN A 79 6.11 -2.50 -3.74
C ASN A 79 7.01 -3.74 -3.95
N GLN A 80 7.10 -4.27 -5.17
CA GLN A 80 7.99 -5.38 -5.50
C GLN A 80 9.46 -4.97 -5.47
N ILE A 81 9.79 -3.79 -6.01
CA ILE A 81 11.15 -3.24 -5.98
C ILE A 81 11.61 -3.04 -4.53
N ALA A 82 10.76 -2.42 -3.69
CA ALA A 82 11.07 -2.23 -2.27
C ALA A 82 11.32 -3.58 -1.57
N ALA A 83 10.46 -4.59 -1.83
CA ALA A 83 10.66 -5.91 -1.23
C ALA A 83 11.95 -6.60 -1.70
N ALA A 84 12.30 -6.49 -2.98
CA ALA A 84 13.56 -7.02 -3.49
C ALA A 84 14.77 -6.33 -2.84
N ALA A 85 14.70 -5.02 -2.60
CA ALA A 85 15.75 -4.27 -1.91
C ALA A 85 15.97 -4.77 -0.48
N TYR A 86 14.90 -4.92 0.32
CA TYR A 86 15.03 -5.46 1.68
C TYR A 86 15.53 -6.90 1.73
N VAL A 87 15.12 -7.75 0.76
CA VAL A 87 15.69 -9.09 0.64
C VAL A 87 17.20 -9.02 0.35
N ALA A 88 17.62 -8.14 -0.57
CA ALA A 88 19.04 -7.97 -0.89
C ALA A 88 19.87 -7.46 0.30
N GLU A 89 19.31 -6.60 1.15
CA GLU A 89 19.95 -6.12 2.38
C GLU A 89 20.27 -7.25 3.38
N THR A 90 19.58 -8.39 3.33
CA THR A 90 19.90 -9.57 4.15
C THR A 90 21.16 -10.33 3.69
N GLY A 91 21.80 -9.88 2.60
CA GLY A 91 22.94 -10.55 1.97
C GLY A 91 22.54 -11.71 1.03
N ARG A 92 21.24 -11.94 0.83
CA ARG A 92 20.73 -12.88 -0.17
C ARG A 92 20.72 -12.23 -1.55
N HIS A 93 21.16 -12.97 -2.56
CA HIS A 93 21.03 -12.47 -3.93
C HIS A 93 19.54 -12.53 -4.33
N TRP A 94 18.98 -11.42 -4.76
CA TRP A 94 17.56 -11.29 -5.16
C TRP A 94 17.10 -12.23 -6.29
N LEU A 95 18.03 -12.92 -6.97
CA LEU A 95 17.76 -13.94 -7.99
C LEU A 95 17.46 -15.33 -7.39
N GLU A 96 17.73 -15.54 -6.11
CA GLU A 96 17.60 -16.84 -5.43
C GLU A 96 16.32 -16.98 -4.57
N ALA A 97 15.45 -15.95 -4.56
CA ALA A 97 14.24 -15.85 -3.72
C ALA A 97 12.93 -15.85 -4.52
#